data_AF-A0AAU9XT35-F1
#
_entry.id   AF-A0AAU9XT35-F1
#
_cell.length_a   1.000
_cell.length_b   1.000
_cell.length_c   1.000
_cell.angle_alpha   90.00
_cell.angle_beta   90.00
_cell.angle_gamma   90.00
#
_symmetry.space_group_name_H-M   'P 1'
#
loop_
_entity.id
_entity.type
_entity.pdbx_description
1 polymer ?
#
loop_
_entity_poly.entity_id
_entity_poly.type
_entity_poly.pdbx_seq_one_letter_code
_entity_poly.pdbx_strand_id
1 'polypeptide(L)'
;MVKMLHNSSLLIDGIEDNSKLRRGIPRIVSSQSMHLRNFVPLLDTLALFFQIRDDYANLLSEEYKENKSFCEDLTEGKFSFPIIHAIRSDSESTRILNILRQRTTDVDVKKCFVDCLEQIGSFAYTKVILKQMEDKRCCHEKSLYLTEPGSIFTCNLYRVIMKIMKL
;
A
#
# COMPACT_ATOMS: atom_id res chain seq x y z
N MET A 1 -3.45 -5.54 7.97
CA MET A 1 -3.71 -4.52 6.92
C MET A 1 -5.21 -4.20 6.73
N VAL A 2 -6.09 -5.17 6.50
CA VAL A 2 -7.55 -4.92 6.26
C VAL A 2 -8.26 -4.17 7.40
N LYS A 3 -7.98 -4.51 8.67
CA LYS A 3 -8.54 -3.77 9.83
C LYS A 3 -8.06 -2.30 9.90
N MET A 4 -6.91 -1.98 9.34
CA MET A 4 -6.37 -0.61 9.29
C MET A 4 -7.02 0.20 8.19
N LEU A 5 -7.13 -0.36 6.98
CA LEU A 5 -7.88 0.26 5.88
C LEU A 5 -9.37 0.45 6.24
N HIS A 6 -9.94 -0.50 7.00
CA HIS A 6 -11.29 -0.36 7.54
C HIS A 6 -11.42 0.82 8.51
N ASN A 7 -10.48 0.97 9.46
CA ASN A 7 -10.50 2.11 10.38
C ASN A 7 -10.22 3.45 9.69
N SER A 8 -9.32 3.48 8.70
CA SER A 8 -9.06 4.67 7.87
C SER A 8 -10.26 5.02 6.98
N SER A 9 -10.90 4.04 6.35
CA SER A 9 -12.16 4.24 5.61
C SER A 9 -13.26 4.75 6.52
N LEU A 10 -13.44 4.19 7.73
CA LEU A 10 -14.42 4.68 8.70
C LEU A 10 -14.17 6.14 9.15
N LEU A 11 -12.89 6.57 9.17
CA LEU A 11 -12.51 7.95 9.45
C LEU A 11 -12.74 8.87 8.24
N ILE A 12 -12.48 8.41 7.03
CA ILE A 12 -12.69 9.15 5.76
C ILE A 12 -14.19 9.29 5.45
N ASP A 13 -14.97 8.20 5.55
CA ASP A 13 -16.44 8.20 5.39
C ASP A 13 -17.11 9.13 6.41
N GLY A 14 -16.53 9.20 7.61
CA GLY A 14 -16.93 10.17 8.61
C GLY A 14 -16.79 11.60 8.11
N ILE A 15 -15.71 11.96 7.42
CA ILE A 15 -15.44 13.34 6.97
C ILE A 15 -16.41 13.78 5.85
N GLU A 16 -16.86 12.88 4.98
CA GLU A 16 -17.77 13.20 3.86
C GLU A 16 -19.25 13.30 4.28
N ASP A 17 -19.68 12.58 5.32
CA ASP A 17 -21.06 12.64 5.81
C ASP A 17 -21.27 13.83 6.76
N ASN A 18 -21.98 14.86 6.28
CA ASN A 18 -22.41 16.06 7.03
C ASN A 18 -23.47 15.77 8.14
N SER A 19 -23.70 14.51 8.50
CA SER A 19 -24.67 14.11 9.52
C SER A 19 -24.08 14.19 10.95
N LYS A 20 -24.83 14.77 11.88
CA LYS A 20 -24.37 15.14 13.24
C LYS A 20 -24.20 13.96 14.21
N LEU A 21 -24.64 12.74 13.88
CA LEU A 21 -24.67 11.58 14.79
C LEU A 21 -24.47 10.26 14.03
N ARG A 22 -23.67 9.33 14.56
CA ARG A 22 -23.61 7.93 14.09
C ARG A 22 -23.86 6.99 15.27
N ARG A 23 -25.01 6.28 15.25
CA ARG A 23 -25.44 5.28 16.25
C ARG A 23 -25.39 5.75 17.72
N GLY A 24 -25.83 6.97 17.98
CA GLY A 24 -25.97 7.49 19.36
C GLY A 24 -24.67 7.94 20.04
N ILE A 25 -23.52 7.86 19.36
CA ILE A 25 -22.24 8.36 19.88
C ILE A 25 -22.00 9.77 19.32
N PRO A 26 -21.71 10.78 20.16
CA PRO A 26 -21.37 12.12 19.69
C PRO A 26 -20.14 12.09 18.79
N ARG A 27 -20.27 12.60 17.57
CA ARG A 27 -19.15 12.80 16.65
C ARG A 27 -18.17 13.79 17.28
N ILE A 28 -16.88 13.60 17.07
CA ILE A 28 -15.89 14.64 17.36
C ILE A 28 -16.14 15.80 16.39
N VAL A 29 -16.72 16.89 16.89
CA VAL A 29 -17.29 17.97 16.06
C VAL A 29 -16.21 18.97 15.61
N SER A 30 -16.24 19.27 14.32
CA SER A 30 -15.69 20.43 13.59
C SER A 30 -14.19 20.77 13.62
N SER A 31 -13.48 20.84 14.75
CA SER A 31 -12.05 21.23 14.71
C SER A 31 -11.13 20.04 14.43
N GLN A 32 -11.31 18.91 15.11
CA GLN A 32 -10.51 17.70 14.89
C GLN A 32 -10.69 17.08 13.50
N SER A 33 -11.87 17.25 12.87
CA SER A 33 -12.09 16.84 11.47
C SER A 33 -11.29 17.68 10.47
N MET A 34 -11.06 18.98 10.74
CA MET A 34 -10.14 19.78 9.93
C MET A 34 -8.69 19.34 10.14
N HIS A 35 -8.30 19.01 11.37
CA HIS A 35 -6.95 18.52 11.63
C HIS A 35 -6.68 17.16 10.97
N LEU A 36 -7.63 16.21 10.98
CA LEU A 36 -7.51 14.90 10.31
C LEU A 36 -7.39 15.00 8.78
N ARG A 37 -8.07 15.97 8.14
CA ARG A 37 -7.94 16.22 6.69
C ARG A 37 -6.51 16.52 6.27
N ASN A 38 -5.73 17.17 7.14
CA ASN A 38 -4.31 17.45 6.86
C ASN A 38 -3.46 16.17 6.81
N PHE A 39 -3.89 15.08 7.45
CA PHE A 39 -3.17 13.80 7.44
C PHE A 39 -3.59 12.88 6.29
N VAL A 40 -4.71 13.14 5.60
CA VAL A 40 -5.20 12.28 4.51
C VAL A 40 -4.12 12.03 3.44
N PRO A 41 -3.41 13.07 2.92
CA PRO A 41 -2.36 12.84 1.92
C PRO A 41 -1.20 11.96 2.43
N LEU A 42 -0.85 12.10 3.72
CA LEU A 42 0.17 11.29 4.37
C LEU A 42 -0.29 9.83 4.54
N LEU A 43 -1.52 9.62 5.01
CA LEU A 43 -2.10 8.29 5.21
C LEU A 43 -2.29 7.55 3.89
N ASP A 44 -2.72 8.23 2.83
CA ASP A 44 -2.89 7.64 1.49
C ASP A 44 -1.52 7.23 0.91
N THR A 45 -0.52 8.11 1.02
CA THR A 45 0.85 7.80 0.59
C THR A 45 1.41 6.59 1.33
N LEU A 46 1.17 6.51 2.65
CA LEU A 46 1.60 5.38 3.48
C LEU A 46 0.86 4.09 3.12
N ALA A 47 -0.47 4.15 2.99
CA ALA A 47 -1.27 2.98 2.63
C ALA A 47 -0.82 2.39 1.29
N LEU A 48 -0.64 3.25 0.28
CA LEU A 48 -0.16 2.84 -1.03
C LEU A 48 1.28 2.29 -0.97
N PHE A 49 2.17 2.94 -0.22
CA PHE A 49 3.54 2.45 -0.01
C PHE A 49 3.56 1.04 0.57
N PHE A 50 2.79 0.79 1.64
CA PHE A 50 2.74 -0.53 2.28
C PHE A 50 2.13 -1.58 1.37
N GLN A 51 1.10 -1.24 0.61
CA GLN A 51 0.50 -2.16 -0.35
C GLN A 51 1.48 -2.56 -1.46
N ILE A 52 2.19 -1.59 -2.06
CA ILE A 52 3.20 -1.87 -3.10
C ILE A 52 4.37 -2.66 -2.52
N ARG A 53 4.78 -2.38 -1.29
CA ARG A 53 5.85 -3.10 -0.60
C ARG A 53 5.47 -4.56 -0.33
N ASP A 54 4.24 -4.81 0.10
CA ASP A 54 3.69 -6.14 0.35
C ASP A 54 3.62 -6.97 -0.95
N ASP A 55 3.06 -6.37 -2.02
CA ASP A 55 3.03 -6.95 -3.36
C ASP A 55 4.44 -7.29 -3.89
N TYR A 56 5.41 -6.41 -3.66
CA TYR A 56 6.81 -6.63 -4.04
C TYR A 56 7.47 -7.77 -3.24
N ALA A 57 7.22 -7.82 -1.92
CA ALA A 57 7.76 -8.84 -1.04
C ALA A 57 7.19 -10.23 -1.35
N ASN A 58 5.92 -10.34 -1.73
CA ASN A 58 5.28 -11.60 -2.11
C ASN A 58 5.98 -12.31 -3.30
N LEU A 59 6.55 -11.52 -4.21
CA LEU A 59 7.19 -12.02 -5.43
C LEU A 59 8.69 -12.36 -5.25
N LEU A 60 9.36 -11.78 -4.25
CA LEU A 60 10.83 -11.83 -4.11
C LEU A 60 11.33 -12.50 -2.82
N SER A 61 10.46 -12.83 -1.87
CA SER A 61 10.87 -13.42 -0.61
C SER A 61 11.53 -14.79 -0.82
N GLU A 62 12.85 -14.85 -0.64
CA GLU A 62 13.62 -16.09 -0.77
C GLU A 62 13.31 -17.12 0.34
N GLU A 63 12.85 -16.64 1.50
CA GLU A 63 12.40 -17.47 2.64
C GLU A 63 11.26 -18.43 2.28
N TYR A 64 10.56 -18.19 1.17
CA TYR A 64 9.45 -19.01 0.69
C TYR A 64 9.88 -20.08 -0.33
N LYS A 65 11.15 -20.11 -0.76
CA LYS A 65 11.69 -21.16 -1.64
C LYS A 65 11.70 -22.55 -0.96
N GLU A 66 11.71 -22.60 0.37
CA GLU A 66 11.75 -23.85 1.15
C GLU A 66 10.44 -24.18 1.88
N ASN A 67 9.54 -23.20 2.08
CA ASN A 67 8.29 -23.38 2.83
C ASN A 67 7.06 -22.90 2.02
N LYS A 68 6.39 -23.85 1.35
CA LYS A 68 4.97 -23.94 0.91
C LYS A 68 4.18 -22.73 0.34
N SER A 69 4.69 -21.50 0.28
CA SER A 69 3.89 -20.31 -0.06
C SER A 69 4.61 -19.31 -0.98
N PHE A 70 5.50 -19.79 -1.85
CA PHE A 70 6.16 -18.95 -2.86
C PHE A 70 5.15 -18.37 -3.84
N CYS A 71 5.16 -17.05 -4.03
CA CYS A 71 4.39 -16.32 -5.05
C CYS A 71 2.89 -16.67 -4.99
N GLU A 72 2.27 -16.55 -3.82
CA GLU A 72 0.83 -16.82 -3.60
C GLU A 72 -0.05 -15.93 -4.47
N ASP A 73 0.36 -14.69 -4.72
CA ASP A 73 -0.35 -13.78 -5.63
C ASP A 73 -0.55 -14.41 -7.02
N LEU A 74 0.39 -15.24 -7.50
CA LEU A 74 0.24 -15.95 -8.77
C LEU A 74 -0.76 -17.10 -8.67
N THR A 75 -0.79 -17.83 -7.56
CA THR A 75 -1.78 -18.88 -7.31
C THR A 75 -3.20 -18.30 -7.23
N GLU A 76 -3.35 -17.13 -6.63
CA GLU A 76 -4.63 -16.42 -6.54
C GLU A 76 -5.02 -15.74 -7.86
N GLY A 77 -4.05 -15.49 -8.73
CA GLY A 77 -4.23 -14.71 -9.96
C GLY A 77 -4.44 -13.22 -9.66
N LYS A 78 -3.80 -12.71 -8.60
CA LYS A 78 -3.90 -11.32 -8.16
C LYS A 78 -3.08 -10.43 -9.10
N PHE A 79 -3.67 -9.30 -9.48
CA PHE A 79 -2.98 -8.26 -10.23
C PHE A 79 -2.21 -7.36 -9.27
N SER A 80 -1.09 -7.84 -8.73
CA SER A 80 -0.22 -7.06 -7.85
C SER A 80 0.53 -5.98 -8.62
N PHE A 81 1.02 -4.95 -7.93
CA PHE A 81 1.62 -3.78 -8.56
C PHE A 81 2.72 -4.11 -9.60
N PRO A 82 3.70 -4.99 -9.32
CA PRO A 82 4.74 -5.33 -10.29
C PRO A 82 4.19 -6.09 -11.51
N ILE A 83 3.13 -6.89 -11.33
CA ILE A 83 2.47 -7.64 -12.41
C ILE A 83 1.71 -6.69 -13.34
N ILE A 84 0.99 -5.72 -12.77
CA ILE A 84 0.30 -4.69 -13.58
C ILE A 84 1.31 -3.92 -14.42
N HIS A 85 2.44 -3.53 -13.84
CA HIS A 85 3.51 -2.87 -14.59
C HIS A 85 4.00 -3.73 -15.76
N ALA A 86 4.25 -5.02 -15.52
CA ALA A 86 4.70 -5.94 -16.57
C ALA A 86 3.70 -6.05 -17.72
N ILE A 87 2.42 -6.25 -17.42
CA ILE A 87 1.35 -6.34 -18.43
C ILE A 87 1.27 -5.06 -19.27
N ARG A 88 1.46 -3.90 -18.65
CA ARG A 88 1.40 -2.62 -19.35
C ARG A 88 2.66 -2.31 -20.17
N SER A 89 3.80 -2.81 -19.72
CA SER A 89 5.09 -2.57 -20.38
C SER A 89 5.31 -3.51 -21.57
N ASP A 90 4.70 -4.70 -21.52
CA ASP A 90 4.79 -5.72 -22.56
C ASP A 90 3.41 -5.93 -23.21
N SER A 91 2.83 -4.86 -23.77
CA SER A 91 1.44 -4.85 -24.27
C SER A 91 1.18 -5.79 -25.45
N GLU A 92 2.22 -6.11 -26.21
CA GLU A 92 2.15 -7.01 -27.37
C GLU A 92 2.19 -8.49 -26.98
N SER A 93 2.68 -8.79 -25.78
CA SER A 93 2.87 -10.14 -25.29
C SER A 93 1.76 -10.51 -24.32
N THR A 94 1.03 -11.58 -24.66
CA THR A 94 0.04 -12.14 -23.74
C THR A 94 0.65 -13.09 -22.71
N ARG A 95 1.98 -13.25 -22.69
CA ARG A 95 2.67 -14.27 -21.86
C ARG A 95 2.38 -14.11 -20.37
N ILE A 96 2.54 -12.91 -19.83
CA ILE A 96 2.31 -12.62 -18.40
C ILE A 96 0.84 -12.90 -18.03
N LEU A 97 -0.10 -12.43 -18.87
CA LEU A 97 -1.53 -12.67 -18.67
C LEU A 97 -1.90 -14.16 -18.73
N ASN A 98 -1.32 -14.90 -19.67
CA ASN A 98 -1.60 -16.32 -19.83
C ASN A 98 -1.11 -17.14 -18.64
N ILE A 99 0.08 -16.84 -18.11
CA ILE A 99 0.62 -17.51 -16.92
C ILE A 99 -0.21 -17.12 -15.68
N LEU A 100 -0.56 -15.84 -15.52
CA LEU A 100 -1.38 -15.37 -14.40
C LEU A 100 -2.77 -16.04 -14.37
N ARG A 101 -3.40 -16.24 -15.55
CA ARG A 101 -4.71 -16.91 -15.66
C ARG A 101 -4.67 -18.40 -15.32
N GLN A 102 -3.51 -19.04 -15.39
CA GLN A 102 -3.37 -20.46 -15.05
C GLN A 102 -3.47 -20.72 -13.55
N ARG A 103 -3.26 -19.69 -12.70
CA ARG A 103 -3.30 -19.84 -11.23
C ARG A 103 -2.47 -21.02 -10.75
N THR A 104 -1.28 -21.15 -11.34
CA THR A 104 -0.44 -22.32 -11.15
C THR A 104 0.09 -22.42 -9.72
N THR A 105 0.17 -23.64 -9.21
CA THR A 105 0.88 -23.98 -7.98
C THR A 105 2.32 -24.44 -8.26
N ASP A 106 2.66 -24.66 -9.52
CA ASP A 106 3.97 -25.14 -9.96
C ASP A 106 5.06 -24.08 -9.68
N VAL A 107 6.08 -24.51 -8.94
CA VAL A 107 7.18 -23.66 -8.49
C VAL A 107 8.08 -23.22 -9.64
N ASP A 108 8.29 -24.08 -10.64
CA ASP A 108 9.15 -23.75 -11.78
C ASP A 108 8.46 -22.79 -12.75
N VAL A 109 7.14 -22.92 -12.91
CA VAL A 109 6.35 -21.91 -13.62
C VAL A 109 6.37 -20.57 -12.89
N LYS A 110 6.28 -20.57 -11.55
CA LYS A 110 6.41 -19.35 -10.72
C LYS A 110 7.78 -18.69 -10.87
N LYS A 111 8.87 -19.46 -10.86
CA LYS A 111 10.23 -18.94 -11.09
C LYS A 111 10.35 -18.31 -12.47
N CYS A 112 9.91 -19.02 -13.51
CA CYS A 112 9.90 -18.50 -14.88
C CYS A 112 9.09 -17.20 -14.99
N PHE A 113 7.96 -17.11 -14.28
CA PHE A 113 7.15 -15.89 -14.21
C PHE A 113 7.91 -14.72 -13.57
N VAL A 114 8.55 -14.96 -12.42
CA VAL A 114 9.38 -13.96 -11.73
C VAL A 114 10.55 -13.51 -12.61
N ASP A 115 11.22 -14.43 -13.30
CA ASP A 115 12.31 -14.10 -14.22
C ASP A 115 11.83 -13.21 -15.38
N CYS A 116 10.61 -13.44 -15.89
CA CYS A 116 10.01 -12.56 -16.90
C CYS A 116 9.77 -11.14 -16.34
N LEU A 117 9.28 -11.02 -15.11
CA LEU A 117 9.06 -9.72 -14.47
C LEU A 117 10.38 -8.95 -14.28
N GLU A 118 11.46 -9.66 -13.95
CA GLU A 118 12.81 -9.09 -13.84
C GLU A 118 13.33 -8.63 -15.20
N GLN A 119 13.19 -9.43 -16.26
CA GLN A 119 13.59 -9.06 -17.63
C GLN A 119 12.84 -7.84 -18.16
N ILE A 120 11.55 -7.70 -17.84
CA ILE A 120 10.74 -6.52 -18.18
C ILE A 120 11.15 -5.29 -17.33
N GLY A 121 11.90 -5.49 -16.24
CA GLY A 121 12.33 -4.41 -15.34
C GLY A 121 11.27 -4.00 -14.32
N SER A 122 10.26 -4.84 -14.07
CA SER A 122 9.13 -4.51 -13.19
C SER A 122 9.54 -4.36 -11.73
N PHE A 123 10.53 -5.13 -11.28
CA PHE A 123 11.08 -5.00 -9.93
C PHE A 123 11.90 -3.72 -9.76
N ALA A 124 12.72 -3.37 -10.76
CA ALA A 124 13.47 -2.12 -10.77
C ALA A 124 12.52 -0.91 -10.75
N TYR A 125 11.47 -0.93 -11.57
CA TYR A 125 10.43 0.09 -11.56
C TYR A 125 9.73 0.19 -10.19
N THR A 126 9.36 -0.94 -9.60
CA THR A 126 8.70 -0.97 -8.29
C THR A 126 9.57 -0.35 -7.19
N LYS A 127 10.89 -0.61 -7.18
CA LYS A 127 11.83 0.04 -6.26
C LYS A 127 11.87 1.55 -6.43
N VAL A 128 11.86 2.05 -7.68
CA VAL A 128 11.83 3.49 -7.96
C VAL A 128 10.56 4.12 -7.40
N ILE A 129 9.40 3.49 -7.62
CA ILE A 129 8.12 3.98 -7.10
C ILE A 129 8.09 3.97 -5.57
N LEU A 130 8.57 2.90 -4.92
CA LEU A 130 8.68 2.83 -3.47
C LEU A 130 9.52 3.98 -2.91
N LYS A 131 10.65 4.28 -3.55
CA LYS A 131 11.50 5.42 -3.16
C LYS A 131 10.78 6.77 -3.33
N GLN A 132 10.08 6.97 -4.45
CA GLN A 132 9.29 8.18 -4.67
C GLN A 132 8.17 8.35 -3.62
N MET A 133 7.52 7.26 -3.21
CA MET A 133 6.50 7.30 -2.16
C MET A 133 7.11 7.63 -0.80
N GLU A 134 8.32 7.15 -0.52
CA GLU A 134 9.05 7.52 0.70
C GLU A 134 9.46 8.99 0.71
N ASP A 135 9.91 9.53 -0.41
CA ASP A 135 10.22 10.97 -0.56
C ASP A 135 8.95 11.83 -0.38
N LYS A 136 7.82 11.41 -0.96
CA LYS A 136 6.51 12.05 -0.77
C LYS A 136 6.07 12.00 0.69
N ARG A 137 6.26 10.87 1.38
CA ARG A 137 5.99 10.73 2.82
C ARG A 137 6.77 11.78 3.60
N CYS A 138 8.07 11.93 3.35
CA CYS A 138 8.93 12.91 4.02
C CYS A 138 8.46 14.36 3.74
N CYS A 139 7.99 14.65 2.52
CA CYS A 139 7.46 15.96 2.17
C CYS A 139 6.16 16.29 2.94
N HIS A 140 5.18 15.37 2.93
CA HIS A 140 3.92 15.55 3.66
C HIS A 140 4.16 15.68 5.17
N GLU A 141 5.07 14.88 5.71
CA GLU A 141 5.47 14.96 7.10
C GLU A 141 6.00 16.35 7.46
N LYS A 142 6.95 16.90 6.69
CA LYS A 142 7.48 18.26 6.90
C LYS A 142 6.38 19.33 6.80
N SER A 143 5.50 19.22 5.80
CA SER A 143 4.38 20.15 5.64
C SER A 143 3.46 20.16 6.86
N LEU A 144 3.24 18.99 7.46
CA LEU A 144 2.36 18.83 8.60
C LEU A 144 2.97 19.38 9.89
N TYR A 145 4.29 19.22 10.08
CA TYR A 145 5.04 19.86 11.16
C TYR A 145 5.04 21.40 11.08
N LEU A 146 5.10 21.95 9.86
CA LEU A 146 5.13 23.41 9.63
C LEU A 146 3.76 24.08 9.82
N THR A 147 2.67 23.35 9.60
CA THR A 147 1.31 23.90 9.67
C THR A 147 0.81 24.03 11.11
N GLU A 148 1.23 23.13 12.02
CA GLU A 148 0.85 23.18 13.45
C GLU A 148 2.03 22.93 14.41
N PRO A 149 2.90 23.93 14.63
CA PRO A 149 3.98 23.79 15.61
C PRO A 149 3.41 23.66 17.03
N GLY A 150 3.52 22.46 17.63
CA GLY A 150 3.21 22.23 19.05
C GLY A 150 1.84 21.62 19.38
N SER A 151 1.05 21.20 18.38
CA SER A 151 -0.20 20.47 18.62
C SER A 151 0.08 19.06 19.18
N ILE A 152 -0.36 18.81 20.42
CA ILE A 152 -0.26 17.50 21.11
C ILE A 152 -0.90 16.38 20.25
N PHE A 153 -1.94 16.72 19.48
CA PHE A 153 -2.62 15.79 18.59
C PHE A 153 -1.71 15.33 17.44
N THR A 154 -1.00 16.26 16.81
CA THR A 154 -0.04 15.99 15.74
C THR A 154 1.11 15.11 16.22
N CYS A 155 1.67 15.42 17.39
CA CYS A 155 2.75 14.62 17.99
C CYS A 155 2.30 13.19 18.33
N ASN A 156 1.09 13.01 18.89
CA ASN A 156 0.61 11.70 19.30
C ASN A 156 0.19 10.82 18.11
N LEU A 157 -0.54 11.37 17.13
CA LEU A 157 -0.93 10.63 15.93
C LEU A 157 0.30 10.24 15.11
N TYR A 158 1.27 11.14 14.97
CA TYR A 158 2.55 10.84 14.32
C TYR A 158 3.34 9.76 15.09
N ARG A 159 3.37 9.79 16.44
CA ARG A 159 3.98 8.71 17.24
C ARG A 159 3.29 7.37 17.04
N VAL A 160 1.97 7.35 16.94
CA VAL A 160 1.19 6.13 16.67
C VAL A 160 1.52 5.60 15.28
N ILE A 161 1.50 6.45 14.26
CA ILE A 161 1.86 6.08 12.88
C ILE A 161 3.29 5.51 12.85
N MET A 162 4.29 6.22 13.41
CA MET A 162 5.68 5.76 13.42
C MET A 162 5.92 4.49 14.24
N LYS A 163 5.15 4.27 15.31
CA LYS A 163 5.24 3.04 16.11
C LYS A 163 4.62 1.84 15.38
N ILE A 164 3.58 2.07 14.58
CA ILE A 164 2.99 1.07 13.68
C ILE A 164 3.95 0.74 12.53
N MET A 165 4.76 1.70 12.06
CA MET A 165 5.74 1.50 10.98
C MET A 165 6.99 0.67 11.34
N LYS A 166 7.24 0.37 12.62
CA LYS A 166 8.36 -0.45 13.10
C LYS A 166 8.00 -1.92 13.35
N LEU A 167 6.75 -2.32 13.11
CA LEU A 167 6.27 -3.71 13.14
C LEU A 167 6.07 -4.21 11.71
#